data_AF-A0A1M5GGL4-F1
#
_entry.id   AF-A0A1M5GGL4-F1
#
_cell.length_a   1.000
_cell.length_b   1.000
_cell.length_c   1.000
_cell.angle_alpha   90.00
_cell.angle_beta   90.00
_cell.angle_gamma   90.00
#
_symmetry.space_group_name_H-M   'P 1'
#
loop_
_entity.id
_entity.type
_entity.pdbx_description
1 polymer ?
#
loop_
_entity_poly.entity_id
_entity_poly.type
_entity_poly.pdbx_seq_one_letter_code
_entity_poly.pdbx_strand_id
1 'polypeptide(L)'
;MFTQYRIQLQYRNRQRQILNALLALATGLLTLAYPNFLYLIAAGYLVALGLLFIVFRIPSTLAALPIVAGVIIFIFPELIPVTFAVFLGLFGLILLMGFQFALIGVLTLIIAILIFMNPDSVAYLIATFLLLYSISNLIRFYQHRKGGPDDEPVSIQ
;
A
#
# COMPACT_ATOMS: atom_id res chain seq x y z
N MET A 1 -13.43 33.29 15.15
CA MET A 1 -12.45 33.32 14.04
C MET A 1 -11.87 31.93 13.88
N PHE A 2 -12.27 31.19 12.85
CA PHE A 2 -11.73 29.87 12.57
C PHE A 2 -10.52 30.02 11.66
N THR A 3 -9.32 29.95 12.23
CA THR A 3 -8.07 29.93 11.48
C THR A 3 -7.99 28.60 10.75
N GLN A 4 -8.42 28.60 9.49
CA GLN A 4 -8.32 27.46 8.60
C GLN A 4 -6.83 27.18 8.38
N TYR A 5 -6.34 26.09 8.97
CA TYR A 5 -4.99 25.58 8.74
C TYR A 5 -4.94 25.13 7.27
N ARG A 6 -4.63 26.06 6.35
CA ARG A 6 -4.27 25.71 4.97
C ARG A 6 -3.02 24.87 5.09
N ILE A 7 -3.20 23.56 4.95
CA ILE A 7 -2.12 22.63 4.66
C ILE A 7 -1.49 23.15 3.37
N GLN A 8 -0.40 23.90 3.51
CA GLN A 8 0.50 24.18 2.41
C GLN A 8 1.04 22.81 2.02
N LEU A 9 0.42 22.19 1.02
CA LEU A 9 0.95 21.03 0.32
C LEU A 9 2.23 21.49 -0.35
N GLN A 10 3.29 21.48 0.46
CA GLN A 10 4.64 21.85 0.14
C GLN A 10 5.06 21.02 -1.08
N TYR A 11 5.03 21.69 -2.23
CA TYR A 11 5.63 21.35 -3.52
C TYR A 11 6.24 19.94 -3.55
N ARG A 12 5.39 18.91 -3.67
CA ARG A 12 5.88 17.53 -3.80
C ARG A 12 6.60 17.46 -5.14
N ASN A 13 7.93 17.37 -5.08
CA ASN A 13 8.82 17.50 -6.23
C ASN A 13 8.27 16.69 -7.43
N ARG A 14 7.84 17.39 -8.48
CA ARG A 14 7.06 16.86 -9.62
C ARG A 14 7.70 15.61 -10.24
N GLN A 15 9.03 15.56 -10.21
CA GLN A 15 9.83 14.43 -10.66
C GLN A 15 9.62 13.18 -9.79
N ARG A 16 9.56 13.32 -8.46
CA ARG A 16 9.26 12.20 -7.55
C ARG A 16 7.83 11.68 -7.75
N GLN A 17 6.89 12.55 -8.10
CA GLN A 17 5.52 12.13 -8.39
C GLN A 17 5.45 11.23 -9.63
N ILE A 18 6.12 11.61 -10.72
CA ILE A 18 6.18 10.80 -11.95
C ILE A 18 6.94 9.51 -11.71
N LEU A 19 8.11 9.57 -11.03
CA LEU A 19 8.90 8.37 -10.71
C LEU A 19 8.09 7.38 -9.87
N ASN A 20 7.37 7.84 -8.85
CA ASN A 20 6.51 6.98 -8.04
C ASN A 20 5.36 6.38 -8.87
N ALA A 21 4.77 7.14 -9.79
CA ALA A 21 3.72 6.63 -10.67
C ALA A 21 4.27 5.55 -11.61
N LEU A 22 5.44 5.76 -12.21
CA LEU A 22 6.09 4.79 -13.09
C LEU A 22 6.52 3.53 -12.34
N LEU A 23 7.12 3.68 -11.16
CA LEU A 23 7.49 2.55 -10.31
C LEU A 23 6.25 1.75 -9.90
N ALA A 24 5.18 2.39 -9.43
CA ALA A 24 3.96 1.70 -9.06
C ALA A 24 3.29 1.03 -10.27
N LEU A 25 3.36 1.63 -11.46
CA LEU A 25 2.82 1.03 -12.69
C LEU A 25 3.63 -0.20 -13.09
N ALA A 26 4.96 -0.09 -13.12
CA ALA A 26 5.86 -1.20 -13.43
C ALA A 26 5.69 -2.35 -12.43
N THR A 27 5.66 -2.05 -11.13
CA THR A 27 5.42 -3.03 -10.09
C THR A 27 4.04 -3.66 -10.21
N GLY A 28 3.00 -2.89 -10.49
CA GLY A 28 1.64 -3.39 -10.69
C GLY A 28 1.55 -4.35 -11.89
N LEU A 29 2.13 -3.99 -13.04
CA LEU A 29 2.18 -4.85 -14.23
C LEU A 29 3.00 -6.13 -13.99
N LEU A 30 4.18 -6.00 -13.37
CA LEU A 30 5.04 -7.14 -13.05
C LEU A 30 4.37 -8.09 -12.06
N THR A 31 3.63 -7.56 -11.09
CA THR A 31 2.85 -8.38 -10.15
C THR A 31 1.71 -9.11 -10.84
N LEU A 32 1.05 -8.47 -11.81
CA LEU A 32 -0.01 -9.10 -12.58
C LEU A 32 0.52 -10.27 -13.45
N ALA A 33 1.72 -10.12 -14.00
CA ALA A 33 2.39 -11.17 -14.77
C ALA A 33 3.01 -12.26 -13.88
N TYR A 34 3.57 -11.86 -12.74
CA TYR A 34 4.27 -12.73 -11.78
C TYR A 34 3.89 -12.34 -10.35
N PRO A 35 2.88 -12.98 -9.73
CA PRO A 35 2.39 -12.62 -8.40
C PRO A 35 3.50 -12.71 -7.33
N ASN A 36 4.41 -13.67 -7.48
CA ASN A 36 5.58 -13.85 -6.60
C ASN A 36 6.55 -12.66 -6.58
N PHE A 37 6.56 -11.84 -7.64
CA PHE A 37 7.44 -10.68 -7.72
C PHE A 37 7.11 -9.64 -6.64
N LEU A 38 5.83 -9.48 -6.28
CA LEU A 38 5.42 -8.57 -5.22
C LEU A 38 5.98 -8.98 -3.87
N TYR A 39 5.95 -10.28 -3.57
CA TYR A 39 6.49 -10.82 -2.32
C TYR A 39 8.01 -10.67 -2.26
N LEU A 40 8.70 -10.80 -3.40
CA LEU A 40 10.13 -10.53 -3.51
C LEU A 40 10.45 -9.05 -3.22
N ILE A 41 9.68 -8.12 -3.77
CA ILE A 41 9.83 -6.69 -3.47
C ILE A 41 9.57 -6.41 -1.98
N ALA A 42 8.51 -7.00 -1.41
CA ALA A 42 8.17 -6.82 0.00
C ALA A 42 9.28 -7.36 0.93
N ALA A 43 9.82 -8.54 0.62
CA ALA A 43 10.96 -9.11 1.34
C ALA A 43 12.20 -8.23 1.25
N GLY A 44 12.56 -7.79 0.04
CA GLY A 44 13.70 -6.89 -0.17
C GLY A 44 13.52 -5.55 0.56
N TYR A 45 12.31 -5.00 0.54
CA TYR A 45 11.97 -3.79 1.28
C TYR A 45 12.14 -3.98 2.79
N LEU A 46 11.66 -5.10 3.35
CA LEU A 46 11.80 -5.40 4.78
C LEU A 46 13.26 -5.58 5.19
N VAL A 47 14.07 -6.28 4.39
CA VAL A 47 15.51 -6.40 4.64
C VAL A 47 16.19 -5.04 4.58
N ALA A 48 15.91 -4.22 3.56
CA ALA A 48 16.47 -2.88 3.43
C ALA A 48 16.04 -1.96 4.58
N LEU A 49 14.80 -2.04 5.03
CA LEU A 49 14.29 -1.31 6.19
C LEU A 49 15.04 -1.70 7.47
N GLY A 50 15.27 -3.01 7.67
CA GLY A 50 16.05 -3.50 8.79
C GLY A 50 17.52 -3.05 8.76
N LEU A 51 18.14 -3.04 7.58
CA LEU A 51 19.48 -2.47 7.40
C LEU A 51 19.49 -0.97 7.71
N LEU A 52 18.47 -0.21 7.30
CA LEU A 52 18.33 1.20 7.66
C LEU A 52 18.22 1.37 9.18
N PHE A 53 17.48 0.51 9.88
CA PHE A 53 17.39 0.56 11.34
C PHE A 53 18.75 0.37 12.01
N ILE A 54 19.61 -0.51 11.47
CA ILE A 54 20.99 -0.66 11.92
C ILE A 54 21.79 0.63 11.68
N VAL A 55 21.69 1.20 10.47
CA VAL A 55 22.39 2.45 10.11
C VAL A 55 21.98 3.62 11.01
N PHE A 56 20.68 3.72 11.34
CA PHE A 56 20.14 4.76 12.22
C PHE A 56 20.24 4.44 13.72
N ARG A 57 20.99 3.39 14.11
CA ARG A 57 21.23 2.99 15.50
C ARG A 57 19.95 2.75 16.32
N ILE A 58 18.90 2.25 15.65
CA ILE A 58 17.71 1.73 16.33
C ILE A 58 18.10 0.47 17.12
N PRO A 59 17.50 0.19 18.29
CA PRO A 59 17.79 -1.02 19.07
C PRO A 59 17.82 -2.29 18.21
N SER A 60 18.84 -3.12 18.40
CA SER A 60 19.11 -4.30 17.56
C SER A 60 17.95 -5.29 17.54
N THR A 61 17.20 -5.38 18.64
CA THR A 61 15.99 -6.20 18.74
C THR A 61 14.89 -5.72 17.77
N LEU A 62 14.70 -4.41 17.64
CA LEU A 62 13.74 -3.82 16.71
C LEU A 62 14.23 -3.88 15.26
N ALA A 63 15.54 -3.77 15.04
CA ALA A 63 16.15 -3.92 13.72
C ALA A 63 16.09 -5.36 13.19
N ALA A 64 16.18 -6.36 14.06
CA ALA A 64 16.12 -7.76 13.67
C ALA A 64 14.74 -8.17 13.14
N LEU A 65 13.64 -7.59 13.66
CA LEU A 65 12.27 -7.92 13.24
C LEU A 65 12.05 -7.83 11.72
N PRO A 66 12.27 -6.68 11.07
CA PRO A 66 12.06 -6.57 9.62
C PRO A 66 13.07 -7.41 8.82
N ILE A 67 14.31 -7.60 9.29
CA ILE A 67 15.29 -8.46 8.60
C ILE A 67 14.81 -9.90 8.59
N VAL A 68 14.49 -10.45 9.77
CA VAL A 68 14.05 -11.84 9.92
C VAL A 68 12.74 -12.06 9.17
N ALA A 69 11.77 -11.14 9.30
CA ALA A 69 10.52 -11.22 8.54
C ALA A 69 10.77 -11.20 7.02
N GLY A 70 11.66 -10.31 6.54
CA GLY A 70 12.02 -10.23 5.13
C GLY A 70 12.67 -11.51 4.60
N VAL A 71 13.61 -12.10 5.37
CA VAL A 71 14.26 -13.37 5.01
C VAL A 71 13.25 -14.53 4.99
N ILE A 72 12.36 -14.60 5.99
CA ILE A 72 11.32 -15.64 6.05
C ILE A 72 10.37 -15.54 4.85
N ILE A 73 9.91 -14.32 4.52
CA ILE A 73 9.04 -14.09 3.36
C ILE A 73 9.77 -14.42 2.05
N PHE A 74 11.06 -14.13 1.96
CA PHE A 74 11.85 -14.46 0.77
C PHE A 74 11.91 -15.97 0.53
N ILE A 75 12.09 -16.77 1.59
CA ILE A 75 12.14 -18.23 1.51
C ILE A 75 10.74 -18.82 1.32
N PHE A 76 9.74 -18.26 2.00
CA PHE A 76 8.36 -18.74 2.02
C PHE A 76 7.38 -17.60 1.68
N PRO A 77 7.27 -17.21 0.39
CA PRO A 77 6.39 -16.11 -0.03
C PRO A 77 4.90 -16.40 0.24
N GLU A 78 4.52 -17.68 0.29
CA GLU A 78 3.18 -18.16 0.61
C GLU A 78 2.73 -17.82 2.04
N LEU A 79 3.66 -17.47 2.94
CA LEU A 79 3.31 -17.05 4.29
C LEU A 79 2.49 -15.75 4.32
N ILE A 80 2.71 -14.84 3.36
CA ILE A 80 1.96 -13.57 3.31
C ILE A 80 0.46 -13.83 3.13
N PRO A 81 -0.01 -14.52 2.06
CA PRO A 81 -1.43 -14.74 1.86
C PRO A 81 -2.04 -15.61 2.96
N VAL A 82 -1.31 -16.61 3.48
CA VAL A 82 -1.81 -17.48 4.56
C VAL A 82 -1.99 -16.69 5.86
N THR A 83 -0.99 -15.93 6.30
CA THR A 83 -1.09 -15.12 7.52
C THR A 83 -2.17 -14.05 7.40
N PHE A 84 -2.32 -13.44 6.22
CA PHE A 84 -3.38 -12.48 5.95
C PHE A 84 -4.77 -13.13 6.00
N ALA A 85 -4.96 -14.31 5.39
CA ALA A 85 -6.21 -15.05 5.45
C ALA A 85 -6.58 -15.46 6.88
N VAL A 86 -5.63 -15.98 7.66
CA VAL A 86 -5.86 -16.34 9.08
C VAL A 86 -6.23 -15.11 9.89
N PHE A 87 -5.53 -14.00 9.69
CA PHE A 87 -5.84 -12.73 10.34
C PHE A 87 -7.26 -12.24 10.00
N LEU A 88 -7.63 -12.21 8.71
CA LEU A 88 -9.00 -11.85 8.30
C LEU A 88 -10.04 -12.82 8.86
N GLY A 89 -9.74 -14.12 8.90
CA GLY A 89 -10.63 -15.13 9.44
C GLY A 89 -10.94 -14.89 10.92
N LEU A 90 -9.90 -14.71 11.73
CA LEU A 90 -10.05 -14.40 13.16
C LEU A 90 -10.74 -13.04 13.37
N PHE A 91 -10.34 -12.02 12.62
CA PHE A 91 -10.94 -10.69 12.71
C PHE A 91 -12.42 -10.70 12.32
N GLY A 92 -12.78 -11.41 11.24
CA GLY A 92 -14.16 -11.59 10.80
C GLY A 92 -15.02 -12.31 11.84
N LEU A 93 -14.48 -13.34 12.49
CA LEU A 93 -15.16 -14.01 13.61
C LEU A 93 -15.42 -13.04 14.78
N ILE A 94 -14.41 -12.27 15.18
CA ILE A 94 -14.55 -11.28 16.27
C ILE A 94 -15.63 -10.23 15.92
N LEU A 95 -15.64 -9.74 14.68
CA LEU A 95 -16.66 -8.78 14.21
C LEU A 95 -18.07 -9.38 14.23
N LEU A 96 -18.21 -10.67 13.91
CA LEU A 96 -19.49 -11.38 13.95
C LEU A 96 -19.99 -11.51 15.39
N MET A 97 -19.10 -11.77 16.36
CA MET A 97 -19.44 -11.79 17.78
C MET A 97 -19.83 -10.41 18.33
N GLY A 98 -19.36 -9.31 17.73
CA GLY A 98 -19.66 -7.94 18.11
C GLY A 98 -21.09 -7.46 17.79
N PHE A 99 -21.92 -8.27 17.12
CA PHE A 99 -23.31 -8.04 16.69
C PHE A 99 -23.57 -6.82 15.78
N GLN A 100 -23.02 -5.65 16.11
CA GLN A 100 -23.18 -4.39 15.36
C GLN A 100 -22.53 -4.42 13.96
N PHE A 101 -21.52 -5.27 13.76
CA PHE A 101 -20.76 -5.36 12.51
C PHE A 101 -20.92 -6.72 11.81
N ALA A 102 -22.01 -7.46 12.09
CA ALA A 102 -22.19 -8.82 11.60
C ALA A 102 -22.07 -8.94 10.06
N LEU A 103 -22.65 -8.01 9.29
CA LEU A 103 -22.55 -8.01 7.83
C LEU A 103 -21.10 -7.83 7.35
N ILE A 104 -20.36 -6.90 7.96
CA ILE A 104 -18.93 -6.69 7.66
C ILE A 104 -18.11 -7.91 8.07
N GLY A 105 -18.44 -8.53 9.21
CA GLY A 105 -17.82 -9.77 9.67
C GLY A 105 -17.98 -10.92 8.68
N VAL A 106 -19.20 -11.14 8.18
CA VAL A 106 -19.48 -12.17 7.15
C VAL A 106 -18.70 -11.89 5.86
N LEU A 107 -18.69 -10.63 5.36
CA LEU A 107 -17.90 -10.27 4.19
C LEU A 107 -16.40 -10.52 4.41
N THR A 108 -15.89 -10.17 5.59
CA THR A 108 -14.48 -10.39 5.96
C THR A 108 -14.14 -11.87 5.94
N LEU A 109 -15.02 -12.74 6.45
CA LEU A 109 -14.86 -14.19 6.41
C LEU A 109 -14.88 -14.74 4.97
N ILE A 110 -15.78 -14.23 4.12
CA ILE A 110 -15.81 -14.63 2.70
C ILE A 110 -14.48 -14.27 2.04
N ILE A 111 -13.95 -13.06 2.27
CA ILE A 111 -12.66 -12.64 1.73
C ILE A 111 -11.53 -13.53 2.25
N ALA A 112 -11.54 -13.88 3.55
CA ALA A 112 -10.55 -14.78 4.15
C ALA A 112 -10.53 -16.15 3.46
N ILE A 113 -11.71 -16.74 3.23
CA ILE A 113 -11.87 -18.03 2.55
C ILE A 113 -11.38 -17.93 1.11
N LEU A 114 -11.74 -16.87 0.39
CA LEU A 114 -11.30 -16.65 -1.00
C LEU A 114 -9.78 -16.57 -1.10
N ILE A 115 -9.13 -15.88 -0.17
CA ILE A 115 -7.66 -15.80 -0.12
C ILE A 115 -7.06 -17.17 0.21
N PHE A 116 -7.65 -17.90 1.15
CA PHE A 116 -7.16 -19.24 1.50
C PHE A 116 -7.24 -20.21 0.32
N MET A 117 -8.33 -20.14 -0.47
CA MET A 117 -8.51 -20.96 -1.67
C MET A 117 -7.63 -20.52 -2.84
N ASN A 118 -7.32 -19.23 -2.94
CA ASN A 118 -6.56 -18.65 -4.04
C ASN A 118 -5.54 -17.64 -3.49
N PRO A 119 -4.38 -18.09 -2.97
CA PRO A 119 -3.41 -17.23 -2.29
C PRO A 119 -2.85 -16.11 -3.19
N ASP A 120 -2.76 -16.35 -4.49
CA ASP A 120 -2.34 -15.35 -5.48
C ASP A 120 -3.29 -14.15 -5.58
N SER A 121 -4.54 -14.29 -5.11
CA SER A 121 -5.54 -13.21 -5.13
C SER A 121 -5.10 -11.97 -4.35
N VAL A 122 -4.27 -12.15 -3.32
CA VAL A 122 -3.70 -11.01 -2.57
C VAL A 122 -2.79 -10.18 -3.47
N ALA A 123 -1.92 -10.85 -4.22
CA ALA A 123 -1.02 -10.17 -5.16
C ALA A 123 -1.81 -9.44 -6.26
N TYR A 124 -2.87 -10.05 -6.81
CA TYR A 124 -3.72 -9.41 -7.81
C TYR A 124 -4.49 -8.21 -7.26
N LEU A 125 -4.98 -8.30 -6.02
CA LEU A 125 -5.66 -7.20 -5.36
C LEU A 125 -4.70 -6.02 -5.17
N ILE A 126 -3.48 -6.28 -4.66
CA ILE A 126 -2.46 -5.24 -4.48
C ILE A 126 -2.02 -4.68 -5.85
N ALA A 127 -1.83 -5.52 -6.87
CA ALA A 127 -1.50 -5.09 -8.23
C ALA A 127 -2.56 -4.12 -8.77
N THR A 128 -3.84 -4.46 -8.59
CA THR A 128 -4.96 -3.60 -9.00
C THR A 128 -4.91 -2.25 -8.28
N PHE A 129 -4.68 -2.24 -6.96
CA PHE A 129 -4.49 -1.00 -6.21
C PHE A 129 -3.30 -0.17 -6.70
N LEU A 130 -2.16 -0.81 -7.00
CA LEU A 130 -0.97 -0.14 -7.53
C LEU A 130 -1.24 0.49 -8.91
N LEU A 131 -1.95 -0.21 -9.79
CA LEU A 131 -2.34 0.31 -11.09
C LEU A 131 -3.30 1.50 -10.97
N LEU A 132 -4.34 1.39 -10.14
CA LEU A 132 -5.28 2.50 -9.88
C LEU A 132 -4.58 3.71 -9.26
N TYR A 133 -3.66 3.48 -8.31
CA TYR A 133 -2.83 4.53 -7.72
C TYR A 133 -1.99 5.23 -8.79
N SER A 134 -1.37 4.45 -9.68
CA SER A 134 -0.51 4.96 -10.75
C SER A 134 -1.30 5.80 -11.74
N ILE A 135 -2.46 5.31 -12.19
CA ILE A 135 -3.38 6.03 -13.07
C ILE A 135 -3.84 7.33 -12.42
N SER A 136 -4.29 7.27 -11.15
CA SER A 136 -4.74 8.46 -10.41
C SER A 136 -3.64 9.52 -10.31
N ASN A 137 -2.41 9.10 -10.07
CA ASN A 137 -1.27 9.99 -9.95
C ASN A 137 -0.87 10.60 -11.31
N LEU A 138 -0.99 9.82 -12.39
CA LEU A 138 -0.75 10.28 -13.75
C LEU A 138 -1.81 11.29 -14.20
N ILE A 139 -3.10 11.03 -13.91
CA ILE A 139 -4.20 11.97 -14.17
C ILE A 139 -3.95 13.31 -13.46
N ARG A 140 -3.59 13.28 -12.17
CA ARG A 140 -3.27 14.50 -11.40
C ARG A 140 -2.11 15.28 -12.02
N PHE A 141 -1.08 14.58 -12.50
CA PHE A 141 0.05 15.19 -13.19
C PHE A 141 -0.37 15.88 -14.51
N TYR A 142 -1.23 15.25 -15.30
CA TYR A 142 -1.75 15.84 -16.55
C TYR A 142 -2.71 17.00 -16.29
N GLN A 143 -3.54 16.94 -15.24
CA GLN A 143 -4.43 18.05 -14.86
C GLN A 143 -3.64 19.30 -14.42
N HIS A 144 -2.55 19.14 -13.66
CA HIS A 144 -1.63 20.24 -13.33
C HIS A 144 -0.93 20.85 -14.56
N ARG A 145 -0.97 20.18 -15.71
CA ARG A 145 -0.41 20.70 -16.97
C ARG A 145 -1.46 21.41 -17.83
N LYS A 146 -2.76 21.15 -17.62
CA LYS A 146 -3.86 21.74 -18.39
C LYS A 146 -4.60 22.88 -17.67
N GLY A 147 -4.52 22.97 -16.34
CA GLY A 147 -5.02 24.11 -15.56
C GLY A 147 -3.86 24.92 -14.99
N GLY A 148 -3.41 25.94 -15.74
CA GLY A 148 -2.60 27.02 -15.18
C GLY A 148 -3.46 27.87 -14.23
N PRO A 149 -2.93 28.36 -13.11
CA PRO A 149 -3.68 29.20 -12.17
C PRO A 149 -3.76 30.65 -12.68
N ASP A 150 -4.52 30.89 -13.74
CA ASP A 150 -4.83 32.23 -14.25
C ASP A 150 -6.35 32.46 -14.39
N ASP A 151 -7.19 31.71 -13.67
CA ASP A 151 -8.61 32.06 -13.53
C ASP A 151 -8.78 33.04 -12.34
N GLU A 152 -8.58 34.31 -12.71
CA GLU A 152 -9.10 35.57 -12.13
C GLU A 152 -8.53 36.12 -10.80
N PRO A 153 -7.86 37.29 -10.85
CA PRO A 153 -7.86 38.24 -9.75
C PRO A 153 -9.06 39.20 -9.92
N VAL A 154 -10.22 38.87 -9.35
CA VAL A 154 -11.24 39.92 -9.12
C VAL A 154 -10.91 40.60 -7.80
N SER A 155 -10.18 41.70 -7.91
CA SER A 155 -10.18 42.74 -6.90
C SER A 155 -11.61 43.23 -6.70
N ILE A 156 -12.18 43.03 -5.52
CA ILE A 156 -13.29 43.87 -5.06
C ILE A 156 -12.72 44.76 -3.96
N GLN A 157 -12.79 46.06 -4.25
CA GLN A 157 -12.48 47.19 -3.38
C GLN A 157 -13.31 47.16 -2.10
#